data_AF-A0A0D2Y827-F1
#
_entry.id   AF-A0A0D2Y827-F1
#
_cell.length_a   1.000
_cell.length_b   1.000
_cell.length_c   1.000
_cell.angle_alpha   90.00
_cell.angle_beta   90.00
_cell.angle_gamma   90.00
#
_symmetry.space_group_name_H-M   'P 1'
#
loop_
_entity.id
_entity.type
_entity.pdbx_description
1 polymer ?
#
loop_
_entity_poly.entity_id
_entity_poly.type
_entity_poly.pdbx_seq_one_letter_code
_entity_poly.pdbx_strand_id
1 'polypeptide(L)'
;MVKEAREVHYGENEFLVRLHWLCEFQCDQYDIDTEPVPIAPLVRRLVVVTNLHDKYDWEDHTEDNPCYPCDGIGDGEGNIDPNHIRPSGDIVARRTRKRLEELFLFINAEEITLVLRGGGPPDGSDAATRQTIADISVTVKRLIEFFGNRFAVQKWPDSRSRPTRNLVSYWNKPTDRTRRDIREGRASFQQQMQMDVERWTREPFTIKSRS
;
A
#
# COMPACT_ATOMS: atom_id res chain seq x y z
N MET A 1 -25.57 -24.93 -4.52
CA MET A 1 -25.21 -24.43 -5.87
C MET A 1 -24.67 -23.01 -5.88
N VAL A 2 -25.44 -21.91 -5.71
CA VAL A 2 -24.88 -20.53 -5.81
C VAL A 2 -23.79 -20.25 -4.76
N LYS A 3 -23.97 -20.70 -3.51
CA LYS A 3 -22.96 -20.56 -2.45
C LYS A 3 -21.66 -21.30 -2.78
N GLU A 4 -21.76 -22.57 -3.17
CA GLU A 4 -20.61 -23.40 -3.56
C GLU A 4 -19.90 -22.81 -4.81
N ALA A 5 -20.65 -22.29 -5.77
CA ALA A 5 -20.08 -21.63 -6.95
C ALA A 5 -19.31 -20.35 -6.58
N ARG A 6 -19.78 -19.57 -5.60
CA ARG A 6 -19.05 -18.39 -5.08
C ARG A 6 -17.78 -18.79 -4.34
N GLU A 7 -17.85 -19.81 -3.49
CA GLU A 7 -16.67 -20.32 -2.77
C GLU A 7 -15.59 -20.81 -3.73
N VAL A 8 -15.98 -21.51 -4.80
CA VAL A 8 -15.07 -21.93 -5.88
C VAL A 8 -14.53 -20.72 -6.64
N HIS A 9 -15.41 -19.80 -7.08
CA HIS A 9 -14.98 -18.64 -7.85
C HIS A 9 -13.97 -17.76 -7.10
N TYR A 10 -14.29 -17.36 -5.86
CA TYR A 10 -13.40 -16.48 -5.09
C TYR A 10 -12.21 -17.23 -4.48
N GLY A 11 -12.37 -18.51 -4.14
CA GLY A 11 -11.31 -19.32 -3.53
C GLY A 11 -10.26 -19.81 -4.52
N GLU A 12 -10.63 -20.07 -5.78
CA GLU A 12 -9.72 -20.68 -6.75
C GLU A 12 -9.09 -19.69 -7.73
N ASN A 13 -9.62 -18.45 -7.84
CA ASN A 13 -9.09 -17.45 -8.75
C ASN A 13 -8.11 -16.48 -8.07
N GLU A 14 -7.27 -15.85 -8.89
CA GLU A 14 -6.50 -14.68 -8.51
C GLU A 14 -7.21 -13.43 -9.02
N PHE A 15 -7.34 -12.42 -8.16
CA PHE A 15 -8.00 -11.17 -8.49
C PHE A 15 -6.99 -10.04 -8.56
N LEU A 16 -7.05 -9.26 -9.63
CA LEU A 16 -6.33 -8.00 -9.75
C LEU A 16 -7.32 -6.85 -9.55
N VAL A 17 -7.14 -6.10 -8.46
CA VAL A 17 -8.05 -5.03 -8.04
C VAL A 17 -7.26 -3.73 -7.91
N ARG A 18 -7.80 -2.62 -8.40
CA ARG A 18 -7.20 -1.31 -8.13
C ARG A 18 -7.56 -0.86 -6.72
N LEU A 19 -6.63 -0.24 -6.00
CA LEU A 19 -6.81 0.09 -4.59
C LEU A 19 -8.07 0.94 -4.33
N HIS A 20 -8.42 1.86 -5.23
CA HIS A 20 -9.63 2.68 -5.09
C HIS A 20 -10.94 1.95 -5.40
N TRP A 21 -10.89 0.73 -5.97
CA TRP A 21 -12.06 -0.15 -6.16
C TRP A 21 -12.15 -1.25 -5.09
N LEU A 22 -11.26 -1.23 -4.10
CA LEU A 22 -11.17 -2.31 -3.11
C LEU A 22 -12.43 -2.38 -2.24
N CYS A 23 -13.08 -1.25 -1.97
CA CYS A 23 -14.33 -1.20 -1.20
C CYS A 23 -15.50 -1.83 -1.95
N GLU A 24 -15.64 -1.54 -3.25
CA GLU A 24 -16.70 -2.13 -4.08
C GLU A 24 -16.46 -3.62 -4.27
N PHE A 25 -15.19 -4.03 -4.39
CA PHE A 25 -14.85 -5.43 -4.54
C PHE A 25 -15.33 -6.26 -3.34
N GLN A 26 -15.31 -5.74 -2.10
CA GLN A 26 -15.59 -6.53 -0.89
C GLN A 26 -16.98 -7.19 -0.80
N CYS A 27 -17.96 -6.74 -1.57
CA CYS A 27 -19.31 -7.24 -1.51
C CYS A 27 -19.81 -7.64 -2.89
N ASP A 28 -20.28 -8.89 -3.00
CA ASP A 28 -20.95 -9.38 -4.20
C ASP A 28 -22.46 -9.23 -4.02
N GLN A 29 -23.07 -8.41 -4.87
CA GLN A 29 -24.52 -8.23 -4.95
C GLN A 29 -24.98 -8.48 -6.40
N TYR A 30 -25.46 -9.71 -6.66
CA TYR A 30 -25.96 -10.13 -7.99
C TYR A 30 -27.38 -9.63 -8.29
N ASP A 31 -28.17 -9.34 -7.26
CA ASP A 31 -29.56 -8.93 -7.39
C ASP A 31 -29.90 -7.94 -6.25
N ILE A 32 -30.77 -6.97 -6.53
CA ILE A 32 -31.22 -5.95 -5.56
C ILE A 32 -31.95 -6.61 -4.39
N ASP A 33 -32.62 -7.75 -4.65
CA ASP A 33 -33.41 -8.48 -3.65
C ASP A 33 -32.59 -9.49 -2.82
N THR A 34 -31.29 -9.66 -3.11
CA THR A 34 -30.42 -10.57 -2.36
C THR A 34 -29.49 -9.79 -1.42
N GLU A 35 -29.34 -10.28 -0.18
CA GLU A 35 -28.37 -9.69 0.75
C GLU A 35 -26.95 -9.75 0.17
N PRO A 36 -26.20 -8.63 0.21
CA PRO A 36 -24.81 -8.60 -0.20
C PRO A 36 -23.98 -9.63 0.57
N VAL A 37 -23.18 -10.41 -0.14
CA VAL A 37 -22.31 -11.42 0.48
C VAL A 37 -20.89 -10.86 0.59
N PRO A 38 -20.26 -10.89 1.78
CA PRO A 38 -18.87 -10.52 1.95
C PRO A 38 -17.96 -11.48 1.17
N ILE A 39 -17.21 -10.97 0.20
CA ILE A 39 -16.29 -11.80 -0.59
C ILE A 39 -14.89 -11.84 0.00
N ALA A 40 -14.49 -10.84 0.79
CA ALA A 40 -13.13 -10.74 1.32
C ALA A 40 -12.68 -12.03 2.07
N PRO A 41 -13.55 -12.70 2.86
CA PRO A 41 -13.21 -13.98 3.48
C PRO A 41 -13.11 -15.17 2.51
N LEU A 42 -13.61 -15.03 1.27
CA LEU A 42 -13.58 -16.11 0.27
C LEU A 42 -12.33 -16.04 -0.62
N VAL A 43 -11.73 -14.85 -0.76
CA VAL A 43 -10.58 -14.63 -1.64
C VAL A 43 -9.32 -15.25 -1.05
N ARG A 44 -8.64 -16.08 -1.85
CA ARG A 44 -7.33 -16.68 -1.49
C ARG A 44 -6.13 -15.95 -2.09
N ARG A 45 -6.24 -15.40 -3.30
CA ARG A 45 -5.13 -14.71 -3.98
C ARG A 45 -5.56 -13.35 -4.51
N LEU A 46 -4.88 -12.30 -4.06
CA LEU A 46 -5.23 -10.91 -4.36
C LEU A 46 -4.00 -10.10 -4.75
N VAL A 47 -4.08 -9.40 -5.88
CA VAL A 47 -3.13 -8.39 -6.33
C VAL A 47 -3.83 -7.04 -6.26
N VAL A 48 -3.38 -6.16 -5.39
CA VAL A 48 -3.92 -4.79 -5.26
C VAL A 48 -2.95 -3.78 -5.86
N VAL A 49 -3.43 -2.98 -6.81
CA VAL A 49 -2.61 -2.01 -7.53
C VAL A 49 -2.92 -0.59 -7.08
N THR A 50 -1.90 0.13 -6.61
CA THR A 50 -1.94 1.57 -6.35
C THR A 50 -0.97 2.30 -7.28
N ASN A 51 -1.33 3.51 -7.71
CA ASN A 51 -0.41 4.35 -8.47
C ASN A 51 0.59 5.04 -7.55
N LEU A 52 1.67 5.56 -8.14
CA LEU A 52 2.63 6.42 -7.44
C LEU A 52 2.11 7.85 -7.30
N HIS A 53 2.68 8.60 -6.36
CA HIS A 53 2.58 10.07 -6.31
C HIS A 53 3.42 10.69 -7.43
N ASP A 54 3.01 10.51 -8.68
CA ASP A 54 3.60 11.19 -9.84
C ASP A 54 2.62 12.16 -10.49
N LYS A 55 3.06 12.88 -11.54
CA LYS A 55 2.24 13.88 -12.23
C LYS A 55 1.01 13.29 -12.95
N TYR A 56 0.92 11.97 -13.03
CA TYR A 56 -0.22 11.24 -13.55
C TYR A 56 -0.98 10.59 -12.41
N ASP A 57 -1.21 11.28 -11.29
CA ASP A 57 -2.21 10.83 -10.33
C ASP A 57 -3.60 10.97 -10.98
N TRP A 58 -3.92 9.99 -11.80
CA TRP A 58 -5.16 9.86 -12.54
C TRP A 58 -6.28 9.33 -11.64
N GLU A 59 -6.01 9.10 -10.35
CA GLU A 59 -7.06 9.00 -9.34
C GLU A 59 -7.65 10.39 -9.14
N ASP A 60 -8.38 10.81 -10.16
CA ASP A 60 -9.11 12.06 -10.24
C ASP A 60 -9.84 12.25 -8.92
N HIS A 61 -9.40 13.24 -8.16
CA HIS A 61 -9.98 13.54 -6.86
C HIS A 61 -11.46 13.94 -6.97
N THR A 62 -11.96 14.12 -8.20
CA THR A 62 -13.34 14.43 -8.53
C THR A 62 -14.24 13.19 -8.72
N GLU A 63 -13.69 11.97 -8.83
CA GLU A 63 -14.53 10.77 -8.78
C GLU A 63 -14.99 10.57 -7.32
N ASP A 64 -16.22 11.00 -7.05
CA ASP A 64 -16.96 10.74 -5.81
C ASP A 64 -17.17 9.22 -5.67
N ASN A 65 -16.14 8.50 -5.26
CA ASN A 65 -16.32 7.18 -4.70
C ASN A 65 -17.09 7.35 -3.37
N PRO A 66 -18.34 6.86 -3.26
CA PRO A 66 -19.18 7.07 -2.08
C PRO A 66 -18.59 6.45 -0.80
N CYS A 67 -17.68 5.47 -0.91
CA CYS A 67 -16.95 4.90 0.23
C CYS A 67 -15.80 5.79 0.72
N TYR A 68 -15.34 6.72 -0.13
CA TYR A 68 -14.22 7.64 0.12
C TYR A 68 -14.53 9.10 -0.24
N PRO A 69 -15.57 9.70 0.39
CA PRO A 69 -15.97 11.07 0.10
C PRO A 69 -14.78 12.04 0.30
N CYS A 70 -14.73 13.08 -0.52
CA CYS A 70 -13.79 14.17 -0.35
C CYS A 70 -13.99 14.80 1.03
N ASP A 71 -12.95 14.84 1.85
CA ASP A 71 -13.01 15.42 3.19
C ASP A 71 -12.75 16.94 3.20
N GLY A 72 -12.70 17.56 2.01
CA GLY A 72 -12.56 19.01 1.82
C GLY A 72 -11.20 19.57 2.24
N ILE A 73 -10.23 18.72 2.59
CA ILE A 73 -8.87 19.15 2.91
C ILE A 73 -8.07 19.21 1.61
N GLY A 74 -7.87 20.44 1.14
CA GLY A 74 -7.26 20.77 -0.14
C GLY A 74 -5.85 20.22 -0.34
N ASP A 75 -5.61 19.92 -1.61
CA ASP A 75 -4.38 19.82 -2.37
C ASP A 75 -3.38 20.93 -2.02
N GLY A 76 -2.56 20.68 -1.01
CA GLY A 76 -1.19 21.18 -1.13
C GLY A 76 -0.59 20.48 -2.34
N GLU A 77 -0.34 21.21 -3.44
CA GLU A 77 0.62 20.79 -4.48
C GLU A 77 1.97 20.59 -3.77
N GLY A 78 2.12 19.42 -3.17
CA GLY A 78 3.32 19.02 -2.48
C GLY A 78 4.37 18.77 -3.54
N ASN A 79 5.14 19.79 -3.92
CA ASN A 79 6.40 19.57 -4.61
C ASN A 79 7.20 18.58 -3.76
N ILE A 80 7.29 17.33 -4.23
CA ILE A 80 8.05 16.29 -3.55
C ILE A 80 9.49 16.78 -3.48
N ASP A 81 9.97 17.11 -2.28
CA ASP A 81 11.39 17.38 -2.07
C ASP A 81 12.12 16.03 -2.03
N PRO A 82 12.88 15.67 -3.09
CA PRO A 82 13.55 14.38 -3.15
C PRO A 82 14.59 14.20 -2.04
N ASN A 83 15.01 15.28 -1.38
CA ASN A 83 15.98 15.25 -0.28
C ASN A 83 15.33 15.13 1.10
N HIS A 84 14.02 15.41 1.23
CA HIS A 84 13.32 15.45 2.51
C HIS A 84 11.97 14.70 2.48
N ILE A 85 12.00 13.44 2.06
CA ILE A 85 10.83 12.58 2.00
C ILE A 85 10.34 12.21 3.41
N ARG A 86 9.03 12.40 3.62
CA ARG A 86 8.32 12.06 4.86
C ARG A 86 6.87 11.73 4.56
N PRO A 87 6.18 10.95 5.41
CA PRO A 87 4.76 10.73 5.28
C PRO A 87 4.03 12.08 5.22
N SER A 88 3.31 12.31 4.14
CA SER A 88 2.47 13.46 3.92
C SER A 88 1.12 13.27 4.63
N GLY A 89 0.50 14.41 4.95
CA GLY A 89 -0.87 14.49 5.43
C GLY A 89 -1.86 14.83 4.32
N ASP A 90 -1.44 14.81 3.04
CA ASP A 90 -2.31 15.19 1.94
C ASP A 90 -3.47 14.20 1.76
N ILE A 91 -4.45 14.61 0.96
CA ILE A 91 -5.67 13.83 0.75
C ILE A 91 -5.39 12.48 0.09
N VAL A 92 -4.42 12.41 -0.83
CA VAL A 92 -4.05 11.19 -1.55
C VAL A 92 -3.43 10.17 -0.60
N ALA A 93 -2.46 10.59 0.21
CA ALA A 93 -1.81 9.74 1.20
C ALA A 93 -2.79 9.24 2.25
N ARG A 94 -3.69 10.10 2.75
CA ARG A 94 -4.73 9.69 3.73
C ARG A 94 -5.72 8.69 3.14
N ARG A 95 -6.22 8.93 1.92
CA ARG A 95 -7.12 8.00 1.22
C ARG A 95 -6.46 6.67 0.94
N THR A 96 -5.23 6.69 0.43
CA THR A 96 -4.46 5.49 0.14
C THR A 96 -4.22 4.66 1.40
N ARG A 97 -3.85 5.29 2.52
CA ARG A 97 -3.76 4.61 3.83
C ARG A 97 -5.08 3.97 4.25
N LYS A 98 -6.19 4.71 4.19
CA LYS A 98 -7.52 4.21 4.59
C LYS A 98 -7.96 3.02 3.72
N ARG A 99 -7.76 3.09 2.41
CA ARG A 99 -8.04 1.99 1.47
C ARG A 99 -7.20 0.76 1.77
N LEU A 100 -5.91 0.94 2.09
CA LEU A 100 -5.04 -0.18 2.44
C LEU A 100 -5.48 -0.88 3.74
N GLU A 101 -6.14 -0.19 4.67
CA GLU A 101 -6.67 -0.83 5.89
C GLU A 101 -7.78 -1.85 5.58
N GLU A 102 -8.47 -1.75 4.45
CA GLU A 102 -9.47 -2.75 4.05
C GLU A 102 -8.87 -4.13 3.79
N LEU A 103 -7.57 -4.19 3.48
CA LEU A 103 -6.89 -5.46 3.28
C LEU A 103 -6.96 -6.36 4.51
N PHE A 104 -7.15 -5.83 5.73
CA PHE A 104 -7.35 -6.63 6.94
C PHE A 104 -8.60 -7.53 6.89
N LEU A 105 -9.56 -7.25 6.01
CA LEU A 105 -10.77 -8.06 5.83
C LEU A 105 -10.50 -9.38 5.08
N PHE A 106 -9.39 -9.48 4.36
CA PHE A 106 -9.01 -10.64 3.55
C PHE A 106 -8.32 -11.71 4.40
N ILE A 107 -8.94 -12.09 5.52
CA ILE A 107 -8.35 -12.94 6.56
C ILE A 107 -7.86 -14.31 6.03
N ASN A 108 -8.55 -14.86 5.04
CA ASN A 108 -8.28 -16.17 4.45
C ASN A 108 -7.36 -16.10 3.22
N ALA A 109 -6.87 -14.92 2.84
CA ALA A 109 -5.98 -14.78 1.69
C ALA A 109 -4.66 -15.52 1.96
N GLU A 110 -4.33 -16.48 1.11
CA GLU A 110 -3.05 -17.20 1.12
C GLU A 110 -1.92 -16.32 0.56
N GLU A 111 -2.26 -15.38 -0.33
CA GLU A 111 -1.34 -14.43 -0.94
C GLU A 111 -2.01 -13.08 -1.21
N ILE A 112 -1.38 -12.00 -0.74
CA ILE A 112 -1.74 -10.61 -1.05
C ILE A 112 -0.49 -9.89 -1.55
N THR A 113 -0.55 -9.36 -2.78
CA THR A 113 0.52 -8.51 -3.32
C THR A 113 0.02 -7.08 -3.50
N LEU A 114 0.62 -6.14 -2.77
CA LEU A 114 0.48 -4.70 -3.03
C LEU A 114 1.47 -4.28 -4.13
N VAL A 115 0.94 -3.75 -5.22
CA VAL A 115 1.70 -3.27 -6.36
C VAL A 115 1.74 -1.75 -6.37
N LEU A 116 2.94 -1.19 -6.34
CA LEU A 116 3.23 0.22 -6.61
C LEU A 116 3.46 0.38 -8.11
N ARG A 117 2.46 0.87 -8.86
CA ARG A 117 2.52 1.04 -10.31
C ARG A 117 2.87 2.47 -10.70
N GLY A 118 3.80 2.64 -11.62
CA GLY A 118 4.14 3.93 -12.22
C GLY A 118 5.53 3.91 -12.83
N GLY A 119 6.07 5.09 -13.16
CA GLY A 119 7.40 5.23 -13.73
C GLY A 119 8.55 4.82 -12.78
N GLY A 120 9.78 5.15 -13.20
CA GLY A 120 10.97 5.06 -12.36
C GLY A 120 11.70 3.71 -12.34
N PRO A 121 12.82 3.62 -11.61
CA PRO A 121 13.59 2.40 -11.42
C PRO A 121 12.81 1.35 -10.61
N PRO A 122 13.04 0.04 -10.85
CA PRO A 122 12.33 -1.03 -10.14
C PRO A 122 12.67 -1.12 -8.65
N ASP A 123 13.80 -0.57 -8.21
CA ASP A 123 14.11 -0.45 -6.77
C ASP A 123 13.36 0.69 -6.08
N GLY A 124 12.63 1.53 -6.83
CA GLY A 124 11.86 2.63 -6.25
C GLY A 124 12.73 3.77 -5.72
N SER A 125 13.93 3.96 -6.29
CA SER A 125 14.83 5.06 -5.93
C SER A 125 14.36 6.45 -6.38
N ASP A 126 13.38 6.52 -7.29
CA ASP A 126 12.75 7.77 -7.69
C ASP A 126 11.94 8.41 -6.55
N ALA A 127 11.75 9.73 -6.63
CA ALA A 127 11.10 10.49 -5.55
C ALA A 127 9.62 10.12 -5.37
N ALA A 128 8.89 9.86 -6.45
CA ALA A 128 7.48 9.50 -6.42
C ALA A 128 7.26 8.17 -5.68
N THR A 129 8.04 7.14 -6.02
CA THR A 129 7.98 5.84 -5.34
C THR A 129 8.34 5.98 -3.86
N ARG A 130 9.42 6.69 -3.53
CA ARG A 130 9.82 6.88 -2.13
C ARG A 130 8.77 7.65 -1.32
N GLN A 131 8.12 8.66 -1.93
CA GLN A 131 7.02 9.39 -1.31
C GLN A 131 5.83 8.45 -1.03
N THR A 132 5.38 7.69 -2.03
CA THR A 132 4.32 6.67 -1.83
C THR A 132 4.67 5.69 -0.73
N ILE A 133 5.91 5.17 -0.69
CA ILE A 133 6.36 4.26 0.37
C ILE A 133 6.30 4.94 1.74
N ALA A 134 6.72 6.20 1.85
CA ALA A 134 6.65 6.94 3.10
C ALA A 134 5.19 7.08 3.58
N ASP A 135 4.30 7.45 2.68
CA ASP A 135 2.88 7.70 2.96
C ASP A 135 2.15 6.48 3.50
N ILE A 136 2.45 5.31 2.96
CA ILE A 136 1.83 4.03 3.33
C ILE A 136 2.63 3.25 4.37
N SER A 137 3.82 3.73 4.76
CA SER A 137 4.80 2.97 5.55
C SER A 137 4.22 2.34 6.81
N VAL A 138 3.41 3.10 7.56
CA VAL A 138 2.76 2.65 8.80
C VAL A 138 1.75 1.55 8.52
N THR A 139 0.85 1.74 7.55
CA THR A 139 -0.20 0.77 7.21
C THR A 139 0.42 -0.52 6.66
N VAL A 140 1.38 -0.40 5.74
CA VAL A 140 2.09 -1.54 5.16
C VAL A 140 2.85 -2.33 6.22
N LYS A 141 3.46 -1.67 7.21
CA LYS A 141 4.10 -2.37 8.34
C LYS A 141 3.09 -3.23 9.10
N ARG A 142 1.92 -2.69 9.41
CA ARG A 142 0.85 -3.43 10.09
C ARG A 142 0.33 -4.60 9.24
N LEU A 143 0.23 -4.42 7.93
CA LEU A 143 -0.16 -5.49 6.99
C LEU A 143 0.88 -6.61 6.96
N ILE A 144 2.18 -6.29 6.91
CA ILE A 144 3.26 -7.26 7.01
C ILE A 144 3.21 -8.01 8.35
N GLU A 145 2.97 -7.32 9.46
CA GLU A 145 2.83 -7.93 10.79
C GLU A 145 1.63 -8.87 10.88
N PHE A 146 0.51 -8.53 10.23
CA PHE A 146 -0.72 -9.33 10.26
C PHE A 146 -0.70 -10.54 9.32
N PHE A 147 -0.23 -10.35 8.08
CA PHE A 147 -0.23 -11.39 7.05
C PHE A 147 1.05 -12.23 7.02
N GLY A 148 2.15 -11.71 7.56
CA GLY A 148 3.45 -12.38 7.57
C GLY A 148 3.98 -12.60 6.16
N ASN A 149 4.38 -13.84 5.86
CA ASN A 149 4.92 -14.24 4.56
C ASN A 149 3.88 -14.25 3.42
N ARG A 150 2.59 -14.12 3.73
CA ARG A 150 1.50 -14.06 2.74
C ARG A 150 1.39 -12.69 2.07
N PHE A 151 2.04 -11.66 2.62
CA PHE A 151 1.95 -10.30 2.10
C PHE A 151 3.25 -9.85 1.44
N ALA A 152 3.13 -9.37 0.21
CA ALA A 152 4.23 -8.83 -0.58
C ALA A 152 3.97 -7.41 -1.02
N VAL A 153 5.04 -6.65 -1.22
CA VAL A 153 5.03 -5.33 -1.85
C VAL A 153 5.92 -5.40 -3.08
N GLN A 154 5.41 -4.99 -4.24
CA GLN A 154 6.15 -5.01 -5.49
C GLN A 154 6.11 -3.64 -6.18
N LYS A 155 7.18 -3.29 -6.90
CA LYS A 155 7.16 -2.20 -7.88
C LYS A 155 6.88 -2.74 -9.26
N TRP A 156 5.85 -2.22 -9.92
CA TRP A 156 5.59 -2.46 -11.34
C TRP A 156 5.90 -1.18 -12.13
N PRO A 157 6.86 -1.22 -13.06
CA PRO A 157 7.12 -0.11 -13.97
C PRO A 157 6.07 -0.06 -15.09
N ASP A 158 5.78 1.13 -15.64
CA ASP A 158 4.82 1.26 -16.75
C ASP A 158 5.26 0.54 -18.05
N SER A 159 6.56 0.28 -18.20
CA SER A 159 7.08 -0.50 -19.31
C SER A 159 6.86 -2.00 -19.07
N ARG A 160 6.17 -2.67 -20.01
CA ARG A 160 5.85 -4.12 -19.98
C ARG A 160 7.06 -5.07 -19.90
N SER A 161 8.28 -4.57 -20.06
CA SER A 161 9.50 -5.38 -20.25
C SER A 161 10.47 -5.41 -19.07
N ARG A 162 10.16 -4.75 -17.94
CA ARG A 162 11.09 -4.67 -16.81
C ARG A 162 10.69 -5.61 -15.68
N PRO A 163 11.68 -6.26 -15.02
CA PRO A 163 11.39 -7.19 -13.93
C PRO A 163 10.73 -6.45 -12.78
N THR A 164 9.69 -7.06 -12.22
CA THR A 164 9.10 -6.62 -10.95
C THR A 164 10.11 -6.84 -9.84
N ARG A 165 10.11 -5.96 -8.84
CA ARG A 165 11.00 -6.09 -7.68
C ARG A 165 10.19 -6.11 -6.41
N ASN A 166 10.46 -7.10 -5.58
CA ASN A 166 9.91 -7.19 -4.24
C ASN A 166 10.59 -6.15 -3.33
N LEU A 167 9.80 -5.30 -2.69
CA LEU A 167 10.22 -4.20 -1.83
C LEU A 167 9.99 -4.47 -0.33
N VAL A 168 9.44 -5.62 0.06
CA VAL A 168 9.14 -5.97 1.46
C VAL A 168 10.37 -5.78 2.35
N SER A 169 11.56 -6.04 1.81
CA SER A 169 12.83 -5.87 2.51
C SER A 169 13.09 -4.46 3.05
N TYR A 170 12.38 -3.42 2.57
CA TYR A 170 12.45 -2.05 3.09
C TYR A 170 11.80 -1.91 4.47
N TRP A 171 10.85 -2.77 4.82
CA TRP A 171 10.24 -2.83 6.15
C TRP A 171 11.01 -3.71 7.14
N ASN A 172 12.09 -4.37 6.71
CA ASN A 172 12.93 -5.13 7.62
C ASN A 172 13.63 -4.18 8.61
N LYS A 173 13.59 -4.56 9.89
CA LYS A 173 14.29 -3.82 10.96
C LYS A 173 15.78 -3.64 10.59
N PRO A 174 16.32 -2.41 10.60
CA PRO A 174 17.73 -2.18 10.37
C PRO A 174 18.62 -2.95 11.34
N THR A 175 19.64 -3.61 10.79
CA THR A 175 20.68 -4.30 11.56
C THR A 175 21.75 -3.33 12.04
N ASP A 176 22.60 -3.74 12.98
CA ASP A 176 23.72 -2.91 13.41
C ASP A 176 24.74 -2.66 12.29
N ARG A 177 24.86 -3.62 11.37
CA ARG A 177 25.62 -3.44 10.13
C ARG A 177 25.02 -2.33 9.28
N THR A 178 23.70 -2.35 9.06
CA THR A 178 22.99 -1.27 8.34
C THR A 178 23.26 0.09 8.99
N ARG A 179 23.15 0.21 10.31
CA ARG A 179 23.42 1.47 11.02
C ARG A 179 24.87 1.93 10.88
N ARG A 180 25.83 1.01 10.87
CA ARG A 180 27.26 1.32 10.66
C ARG A 180 27.52 1.80 9.24
N ASP A 181 27.01 1.08 8.25
CA ASP A 181 27.20 1.41 6.83
C ASP A 181 26.63 2.81 6.51
N ILE A 182 25.52 3.20 7.14
CA ILE A 182 24.94 4.55 7.02
C ILE A 182 25.87 5.61 7.60
N ARG A 183 26.42 5.40 8.80
CA ARG A 183 27.35 6.35 9.44
C ARG A 183 28.64 6.54 8.65
N GLU A 184 29.09 5.49 7.99
CA GLU A 184 30.32 5.47 7.20
C GLU A 184 30.11 5.89 5.73
N GLY A 185 28.88 6.19 5.31
CA GLY A 185 28.56 6.56 3.93
C GLY A 185 28.70 5.40 2.92
N ARG A 186 28.62 4.15 3.39
CA ARG A 186 28.78 2.91 2.58
C ARG A 186 27.46 2.16 2.37
N ALA A 187 26.34 2.71 2.83
CA ALA A 187 25.05 2.04 2.76
C ALA A 187 24.55 1.89 1.33
N SER A 188 23.98 0.72 1.05
CA SER A 188 23.17 0.50 -0.15
C SER A 188 21.85 1.28 -0.08
N PHE A 189 21.20 1.46 -1.23
CA PHE A 189 19.88 2.10 -1.29
C PHE A 189 18.83 1.37 -0.42
N GLN A 190 18.82 0.04 -0.44
CA GLN A 190 17.93 -0.75 0.41
C GLN A 190 18.17 -0.48 1.90
N GLN A 191 19.43 -0.37 2.33
CA GLN A 191 19.78 -0.05 3.71
C GLN A 191 19.34 1.37 4.10
N GLN A 192 19.42 2.33 3.18
CA GLN A 192 18.88 3.67 3.38
C GLN A 192 17.35 3.62 3.56
N MET A 193 16.64 2.93 2.67
CA MET A 193 15.19 2.75 2.77
C MET A 193 14.77 2.09 4.09
N GLN A 194 15.51 1.10 4.58
CA GLN A 194 15.24 0.47 5.87
C GLN A 194 15.35 1.47 7.04
N MET A 195 16.33 2.38 7.01
CA MET A 195 16.47 3.44 8.01
C MET A 195 15.34 4.47 7.91
N ASP A 196 14.95 4.84 6.69
CA ASP A 196 13.89 5.81 6.45
C ASP A 196 12.53 5.25 6.89
N VAL A 197 12.20 4.00 6.53
CA VAL A 197 10.99 3.30 6.99
C VAL A 197 11.00 3.10 8.51
N GLU A 198 12.17 2.78 9.13
CA GLU A 198 12.27 2.74 10.58
C GLU A 198 11.92 4.10 11.20
N ARG A 199 12.38 5.20 10.60
CA ARG A 199 12.08 6.56 11.07
C ARG A 199 10.60 6.93 10.90
N TRP A 200 9.99 6.62 9.76
CA TRP A 200 8.60 6.97 9.45
C TRP A 200 7.59 6.15 10.27
N THR A 201 7.96 4.93 10.66
CA THR A 201 7.09 4.03 11.43
C THR A 201 7.32 4.05 12.93
N ARG A 202 8.22 4.90 13.44
CA ARG A 202 8.34 5.16 14.88
C ARG A 202 7.12 5.94 15.32
N GLU A 203 6.41 5.44 16.33
CA GLU A 203 5.38 6.22 16.98
C GLU A 203 5.98 7.54 17.48
N PRO A 204 5.27 8.67 17.32
CA PRO A 204 5.69 9.90 17.96
C PRO A 204 5.79 9.63 19.46
N PHE A 205 6.92 9.99 20.07
CA PHE A 205 7.09 9.98 21.51
C PHE A 205 5.95 10.80 22.13
N THR A 206 4.88 10.14 22.59
CA THR A 206 3.91 10.79 23.47
C THR A 206 4.65 11.05 24.78
N ILE A 207 5.17 12.26 24.94
CA ILE A 207 5.50 12.79 26.25
C ILE A 207 4.19 12.73 27.02
N LYS A 208 4.03 11.72 27.88
CA LYS A 208 2.99 11.74 28.91
C LYS A 208 3.23 13.02 29.70
N SER A 209 2.42 14.03 29.44
CA SER A 209 2.30 15.20 30.29
C SER A 209 2.05 14.66 31.69
N ARG A 210 3.04 14.83 32.57
CA ARG A 210 2.89 14.58 34.00
C ARG A 210 1.76 15.49 34.47
N SER A 211 0.61 14.89 34.76
CA SER A 211 -0.42 15.42 35.65
C SER A 211 0.14 15.64 37.04
#